data_AF-A0A1F5G1K9-F1
#
_entry.id   AF-A0A1F5G1K9-F1
#
_cell.length_a   1.000
_cell.length_b   1.000
_cell.length_c   1.000
_cell.angle_alpha   90.00
_cell.angle_beta   90.00
_cell.angle_gamma   90.00
#
_symmetry.space_group_name_H-M   'P 1'
#
loop_
_entity.id
_entity.type
_entity.pdbx_description
1 polymer ?
#
loop_
_entity_poly.entity_id
_entity_poly.type
_entity_poly.pdbx_seq_one_letter_code
_entity_poly.pdbx_strand_id
1 'polypeptide(L)'
;MALSKAQKLKQLKSKLSELEEVKLKEALAKYGEAYQESGSAWQENAAWELADEEISVFRAMIAEVKTEIRNLEHQGSQTLQKPNPSKTK
;
A
#
# COMPACT_ATOMS: atom_id res chain seq x y z
N MET A 1 -23.17 4.23 -12.59
CA MET A 1 -23.19 5.33 -11.60
C MET A 1 -21.78 5.52 -11.07
N ALA A 2 -21.20 6.72 -11.17
CA ALA A 2 -19.86 7.00 -10.65
C ALA A 2 -19.92 7.13 -9.11
N LEU A 3 -19.03 6.44 -8.39
CA LEU A 3 -18.90 6.57 -6.94
C LEU A 3 -18.46 8.00 -6.58
N SER A 4 -19.11 8.59 -5.58
CA SER A 4 -18.66 9.89 -5.06
C SER A 4 -17.27 9.78 -4.44
N LYS A 5 -16.53 10.90 -4.43
CA LYS A 5 -15.20 11.00 -3.80
C LYS A 5 -15.19 10.45 -2.37
N ALA A 6 -16.21 10.76 -1.57
CA ALA A 6 -16.35 10.28 -0.20
C ALA A 6 -16.52 8.76 -0.12
N GLN A 7 -17.33 8.17 -1.01
CA GLN A 7 -17.50 6.72 -1.07
C GLN A 7 -16.22 6.01 -1.53
N LYS A 8 -15.49 6.58 -2.51
CA LYS A 8 -14.19 6.06 -2.97
C LYS A 8 -13.16 6.09 -1.85
N LEU A 9 -13.08 7.20 -1.10
CA LEU A 9 -12.20 7.30 0.08
C LEU A 9 -12.55 6.28 1.16
N LYS A 10 -13.84 6.07 1.46
CA LYS A 10 -14.28 5.06 2.42
C LYS A 10 -13.86 3.65 1.99
N GLN A 11 -14.04 3.32 0.71
CA GLN A 11 -13.61 2.03 0.16
C GLN A 11 -12.09 1.84 0.24
N LEU A 12 -11.32 2.86 -0.13
CA LEU A 12 -9.86 2.79 -0.07
C LEU A 12 -9.34 2.67 1.36
N LYS A 13 -9.93 3.38 2.32
CA LYS A 13 -9.58 3.26 3.75
C LYS A 13 -9.91 1.87 4.30
N SER A 14 -11.05 1.30 3.89
CA SER A 14 -11.41 -0.08 4.26
C SER A 14 -10.42 -1.09 3.66
N LYS A 15 -10.07 -0.94 2.37
CA LYS A 15 -9.08 -1.79 1.70
C LYS A 15 -7.70 -1.67 2.34
N LEU A 16 -7.33 -0.45 2.75
CA LEU A 16 -6.07 -0.19 3.44
C LEU A 16 -6.02 -0.93 4.79
N SER A 17 -7.08 -0.83 5.59
CA SER A 17 -7.18 -1.53 6.88
C SER A 17 -7.14 -3.06 6.68
N GLU A 18 -7.84 -3.61 5.69
CA GLU A 18 -7.76 -5.04 5.37
C GLU A 18 -6.33 -5.47 4.98
N LEU A 19 -5.64 -4.68 4.16
CA LEU A 19 -4.27 -4.97 3.76
C LEU A 19 -3.29 -4.91 4.94
N GLU A 20 -3.41 -3.90 5.80
CA GLU A 20 -2.49 -3.68 6.94
C GLU A 20 -2.78 -4.59 8.12
N GLU A 21 -4.05 -4.75 8.50
CA GLU A 21 -4.43 -5.42 9.75
C GLU A 21 -4.65 -6.91 9.60
N VAL A 22 -4.97 -7.38 8.39
CA VAL A 22 -5.22 -8.79 8.12
C VAL A 22 -4.07 -9.34 7.30
N LYS A 23 -3.99 -8.95 6.02
CA LYS A 23 -3.11 -9.63 5.05
C LYS A 23 -1.62 -9.50 5.37
N LEU A 24 -1.17 -8.29 5.69
CA LEU A 24 0.23 -8.06 6.05
C LEU A 24 0.58 -8.74 7.37
N LYS A 25 -0.30 -8.72 8.37
CA LYS A 25 -0.05 -9.39 9.65
C LYS A 25 0.01 -10.91 9.49
N GLU A 26 -0.89 -11.49 8.71
CA GLU A 26 -0.89 -12.92 8.40
C GLU A 26 0.39 -13.34 7.67
N ALA A 27 0.82 -12.56 6.67
CA ALA A 27 2.07 -12.84 5.96
C ALA A 27 3.30 -12.73 6.87
N LEU A 28 3.34 -11.72 7.76
CA LEU A 28 4.39 -11.58 8.78
C LEU A 28 4.40 -12.74 9.78
N ALA A 29 3.22 -13.25 10.17
CA ALA A 29 3.10 -14.41 11.05
C ALA A 29 3.68 -15.66 10.36
N LYS A 30 3.26 -15.94 9.12
CA LYS A 30 3.79 -17.06 8.33
C LYS A 30 5.29 -16.97 8.10
N TYR A 31 5.80 -15.77 7.81
CA TYR A 31 7.24 -15.52 7.68
C TYR A 31 7.99 -15.85 8.98
N GLY A 32 7.44 -15.45 10.13
CA GLY A 32 8.01 -15.76 11.45
C GLY A 32 7.98 -17.25 11.79
N GLU A 33 6.86 -17.91 11.51
CA GLU A 33 6.69 -19.36 11.69
C GLU A 33 7.67 -20.14 10.81
N ALA A 34 7.73 -19.83 9.51
CA ALA A 34 8.65 -20.46 8.58
C ALA A 34 10.11 -20.24 8.97
N TYR A 35 10.47 -19.04 9.46
CA TYR A 35 11.80 -18.76 9.99
C TYR A 35 12.14 -19.62 11.21
N GLN A 36 11.20 -19.73 12.17
CA GLN A 36 11.39 -20.52 13.39
C GLN A 36 11.49 -22.02 13.11
N GLU A 37 10.64 -22.56 12.23
CA GLU A 37 10.64 -23.98 11.89
C GLU A 37 11.92 -24.41 11.15
N SER A 38 12.51 -23.51 10.36
CA SER A 38 13.70 -23.84 9.55
C SER A 38 15.02 -23.79 10.32
N GLY A 39 15.04 -23.20 11.52
CA GLY A 39 16.26 -23.02 12.31
C GLY A 39 17.34 -22.26 11.54
N SER A 40 18.48 -22.90 11.25
CA SER A 40 19.61 -22.29 10.54
C SER A 40 19.52 -22.35 9.01
N ALA A 41 18.54 -23.07 8.45
CA ALA A 41 18.38 -23.27 7.00
C ALA A 41 17.16 -22.52 6.42
N TRP A 42 16.73 -21.44 7.08
CA TRP A 42 15.55 -20.65 6.66
C TRP A 42 15.69 -20.05 5.26
N GLN A 43 16.91 -19.77 4.82
CA GLN A 43 17.21 -19.26 3.47
C GLN A 43 16.84 -20.24 2.35
N GLU A 44 16.77 -21.54 2.66
CA GLU A 44 16.40 -22.58 1.71
C GLU A 44 14.93 -23.01 1.87
N ASN A 45 14.21 -22.43 2.85
CA ASN A 45 12.80 -22.74 3.05
C ASN A 45 11.92 -21.94 2.07
N ALA A 46 11.34 -22.65 1.11
CA ALA A 46 10.40 -22.09 0.15
C ALA A 46 9.18 -21.39 0.80
N ALA A 47 8.73 -21.84 1.98
CA ALA A 47 7.65 -21.18 2.71
C ALA A 47 8.07 -19.82 3.29
N TRP A 48 9.35 -19.69 3.68
CA TRP A 48 9.91 -18.42 4.15
C TRP A 48 10.06 -17.45 2.97
N GLU A 49 10.61 -17.90 1.85
CA GLU A 49 10.80 -17.09 0.64
C GLU A 49 9.45 -16.59 0.10
N LEU A 50 8.46 -17.48 0.00
CA LEU A 50 7.11 -17.11 -0.44
C LEU A 50 6.48 -16.06 0.49
N ALA A 51 6.62 -16.23 1.81
CA ALA A 51 6.07 -15.27 2.77
C ALA A 51 6.76 -13.90 2.68
N ASP A 52 8.08 -13.86 2.41
CA ASP A 52 8.82 -12.62 2.18
C ASP A 52 8.37 -11.88 0.91
N GLU A 53 8.14 -12.62 -0.18
CA GLU A 53 7.57 -12.07 -1.41
C GLU A 53 6.15 -11.53 -1.18
N GLU A 54 5.29 -12.28 -0.48
CA GLU A 54 3.93 -11.84 -0.12
C GLU A 54 3.96 -10.55 0.70
N ILE A 55 4.86 -10.44 1.69
CA ILE A 55 5.05 -9.21 2.48
C ILE A 55 5.42 -8.04 1.57
N SER A 56 6.34 -8.25 0.63
CA SER A 56 6.80 -7.22 -0.31
C SER A 56 5.66 -6.73 -1.21
N VAL A 57 4.84 -7.65 -1.73
CA VAL A 57 3.65 -7.31 -2.52
C VAL A 57 2.64 -6.51 -1.68
N PHE A 58 2.32 -6.96 -0.46
CA PHE A 58 1.38 -6.24 0.39
C PHE A 58 1.88 -4.84 0.75
N ARG A 59 3.17 -4.66 1.03
CA ARG A 59 3.76 -3.34 1.28
C ARG A 59 3.63 -2.41 0.07
N ALA A 60 3.87 -2.92 -1.14
CA ALA A 60 3.70 -2.16 -2.36
C ALA A 60 2.23 -1.74 -2.57
N MET A 61 1.30 -2.67 -2.38
CA MET A 61 -0.15 -2.39 -2.47
C MET A 61 -0.61 -1.35 -1.43
N ILE A 62 -0.10 -1.45 -0.19
CA ILE A 62 -0.39 -0.48 0.87
C ILE A 62 0.11 0.92 0.47
N ALA A 63 1.33 1.01 -0.06
CA ALA A 63 1.91 2.28 -0.50
C ALA A 63 1.09 2.92 -1.64
N GLU A 64 0.64 2.12 -2.60
CA GLU A 64 -0.22 2.57 -3.69
C GLU A 64 -1.58 3.06 -3.17
N VAL A 65 -2.24 2.29 -2.30
CA VAL A 65 -3.53 2.68 -1.72
C VAL A 65 -3.41 3.96 -0.88
N LYS A 66 -2.33 4.10 -0.08
CA LYS A 66 -2.05 5.35 0.66
C LYS A 66 -1.83 6.54 -0.28
N THR A 67 -1.15 6.32 -1.40
CA THR A 67 -0.92 7.35 -2.40
C THR A 67 -2.23 7.78 -3.06
N GLU A 68 -3.10 6.84 -3.41
CA GLU A 68 -4.42 7.13 -3.98
C GLU A 68 -5.33 7.87 -2.97
N ILE A 69 -5.34 7.46 -1.70
CA ILE A 69 -6.06 8.18 -0.64
C ILE A 69 -5.55 9.63 -0.55
N ARG A 70 -4.22 9.81 -0.49
CA ARG A 70 -3.60 11.13 -0.42
C ARG A 70 -3.96 11.97 -1.64
N ASN A 71 -3.89 11.41 -2.84
CA ASN A 71 -4.24 12.10 -4.09
C ASN A 71 -5.70 12.54 -4.06
N LEU A 72 -6.63 11.68 -3.67
CA LEU A 72 -8.03 12.04 -3.55
C LEU A 72 -8.24 13.12 -2.50
N GLU A 73 -7.63 13.02 -1.32
CA GLU A 73 -7.73 14.05 -0.27
C GLU A 73 -7.19 15.41 -0.77
N HIS A 74 -6.05 15.43 -1.46
CA HIS A 74 -5.36 16.65 -1.91
C HIS A 74 -5.85 17.21 -3.27
N GLN A 75 -6.60 16.43 -4.07
CA GLN A 75 -7.27 16.94 -5.29
C GLN A 75 -8.32 18.03 -4.97
N GLY A 76 -8.61 18.32 -3.70
CA GLY A 76 -9.37 19.49 -3.27
C GLY A 76 -8.55 20.79 -3.18
N SER A 77 -7.22 20.73 -3.19
CA SER A 77 -6.32 21.87 -2.94
C SER A 77 -5.50 22.30 -4.17
N GLN A 78 -5.68 21.67 -5.33
CA GLN A 78 -5.04 22.09 -6.58
C GLN A 78 -6.00 22.88 -7.46
N THR A 79 -6.47 24.02 -6.95
CA THR A 79 -6.90 25.13 -7.81
C THR A 79 -5.92 26.28 -7.60
N LEU A 80 -5.42 26.84 -8.71
CA LEU A 80 -4.51 28.00 -8.82
C LEU A 80 -3.00 27.76 -8.58
N GLN A 81 -2.35 27.08 -9.53
CA GLN A 81 -1.12 27.63 -10.10
C GLN A 81 -1.32 27.79 -11.61
N LYS A 82 -1.76 28.98 -12.02
CA LYS A 82 -1.63 29.40 -13.42
C LYS A 82 -0.13 29.58 -13.71
N PRO A 83 0.42 29.06 -14.82
CA PRO A 83 1.76 29.42 -15.25
C PRO A 83 1.76 30.91 -15.60
N ASN A 84 2.66 31.68 -15.01
CA ASN A 84 2.85 33.09 -15.34
C ASN A 84 3.73 33.17 -16.60
N PRO A 85 3.23 33.58 -17.78
CA PRO A 85 4.06 33.79 -18.95
C PRO A 85 4.53 35.25 -18.90
N SER A 86 5.66 35.52 -18.26
CA SER A 86 6.23 36.87 -18.25
C SER A 86 7.73 36.84 -18.00
N LYS A 87 8.50 36.77 -19.08
CA LYS A 87 9.22 37.94 -19.61
C LYS A 87 10.09 37.54 -20.79
N THR A 88 9.58 37.86 -21.98
CA THR A 88 10.39 38.25 -23.13
C THR A 88 11.13 39.53 -22.75
N LYS A 89 12.46 39.52 -22.81
CA LYS A 89 13.26 40.68 -23.21
C LYS A 89 14.62 40.20 -23.69
#